data_AF-A0A8D8PJW1-F1
#
_entry.id   AF-A0A8D8PJW1-F1
#
_cell.length_a   1.000
_cell.length_b   1.000
_cell.length_c   1.000
_cell.angle_alpha   90.00
_cell.angle_beta   90.00
_cell.angle_gamma   90.00
#
_symmetry.space_group_name_H-M   'P 1'
#
loop_
_entity.id
_entity.type
_entity.pdbx_description
1 polymer ?
#
loop_
_entity_poly.entity_id
_entity_poly.type
_entity_poly.pdbx_seq_one_letter_code
_entity_poly.pdbx_strand_id
1 'polypeptide(L)'
;VNSIVLVKVDLNLVSVLIIFWLSLVQTLGFSYLGSELAEEAAAVGRAIYDLAWYEHPVELQRYYRLIIQRTQRPTGITGAKLFIVRRTTFASMMQMSYSYYLVLKDVLNKL
;
A
#
# COMPACT_ATOMS: atom_id res chain seq x y z
N VAL A 1 8.67 43.07 -8.04
CA VAL A 1 8.12 42.30 -6.90
C VAL A 1 7.10 41.26 -7.37
N ASN A 2 6.03 41.64 -8.08
CA ASN A 2 5.01 40.69 -8.57
C ASN A 2 5.55 39.57 -9.48
N SER A 3 6.53 39.85 -10.37
CA SER A 3 7.14 38.83 -11.24
C SER A 3 7.93 37.77 -10.48
N ILE A 4 8.59 38.14 -9.37
CA ILE A 4 9.37 37.21 -8.53
C ILE A 4 8.44 36.31 -7.70
N VAL A 5 7.28 36.86 -7.28
CA VAL A 5 6.26 36.08 -6.55
C VAL A 5 5.62 35.04 -7.46
N LEU A 6 5.29 35.40 -8.70
CA LEU A 6 4.73 34.45 -9.68
C LEU A 6 5.70 33.28 -9.94
N VAL A 7 6.98 33.57 -10.23
CA VAL A 7 8.01 32.53 -10.46
C VAL A 7 8.21 31.62 -9.25
N LYS A 8 8.16 32.15 -8.01
CA LYS A 8 8.24 31.34 -6.79
C LYS A 8 7.00 30.45 -6.61
N VAL A 9 5.82 30.94 -6.96
CA VAL A 9 4.58 30.16 -6.88
C VAL A 9 4.62 29.00 -7.87
N ASP A 10 5.10 29.21 -9.10
CA ASP A 10 5.26 28.15 -10.10
C ASP A 10 6.25 27.05 -9.63
N LEU A 11 7.40 27.44 -9.07
CA LEU A 11 8.41 26.49 -8.55
C LEU A 11 7.90 25.69 -7.34
N ASN A 12 7.14 26.34 -6.44
CA ASN A 12 6.55 25.66 -5.29
C ASN A 12 5.48 24.65 -5.72
N LEU A 13 4.64 25.01 -6.70
CA LEU A 13 3.64 24.11 -7.29
C LEU A 13 4.30 22.88 -7.91
N VAL A 14 5.35 23.09 -8.72
CA VAL A 14 6.12 22.00 -9.33
C VAL A 14 6.76 21.11 -8.26
N SER A 15 7.33 21.69 -7.21
CA SER A 15 7.96 20.94 -6.12
C SER A 15 6.93 20.09 -5.35
N VAL A 16 5.76 20.64 -5.05
CA VAL A 16 4.67 19.90 -4.37
C VAL A 16 4.17 18.75 -5.25
N LEU A 17 4.01 18.97 -6.56
CA LEU A 17 3.63 17.91 -7.49
C LEU A 17 4.68 16.79 -7.53
N ILE A 18 5.97 17.12 -7.58
CA ILE A 18 7.06 16.14 -7.57
C ILE A 18 7.03 15.30 -6.28
N ILE A 19 6.89 15.95 -5.12
CA ILE A 19 6.82 15.24 -3.82
C ILE A 19 5.59 14.34 -3.76
N PHE A 20 4.44 14.82 -4.25
CA PHE A 20 3.23 14.02 -4.33
C PHE A 20 3.43 12.77 -5.21
N TRP A 21 3.97 12.94 -6.42
CA TRP A 21 4.29 11.82 -7.31
C TRP A 21 5.30 10.84 -6.70
N LEU A 22 6.38 11.35 -6.09
CA LEU A 22 7.36 10.51 -5.40
C LEU A 22 6.72 9.70 -4.27
N SER A 23 5.89 10.32 -3.44
CA SER A 23 5.20 9.63 -2.35
C SER A 23 4.23 8.55 -2.84
N LEU A 24 3.55 8.79 -3.98
CA LEU A 24 2.70 7.80 -4.62
C LEU A 24 3.51 6.60 -5.12
N VAL A 25 4.58 6.85 -5.88
CA VAL A 25 5.46 5.80 -6.41
C VAL A 25 6.10 5.01 -5.26
N GLN A 26 6.58 5.69 -4.23
CA GLN A 26 7.17 5.07 -3.05
C GLN A 26 6.17 4.15 -2.35
N THR A 27 4.96 4.65 -2.07
CA THR A 27 3.92 3.87 -1.38
C THR A 27 3.45 2.69 -2.22
N LEU A 28 3.30 2.87 -3.53
CA LEU A 28 2.97 1.80 -4.47
C LEU A 28 4.07 0.73 -4.51
N GLY A 29 5.33 1.15 -4.63
CA GLY A 29 6.48 0.24 -4.63
C GLY A 29 6.58 -0.58 -3.34
N PHE A 30 6.48 0.07 -2.18
CA PHE A 30 6.49 -0.63 -0.89
C PHE A 30 5.29 -1.56 -0.72
N SER A 31 4.10 -1.16 -1.18
CA SER A 31 2.90 -2.02 -1.09
C SER A 31 3.01 -3.26 -1.99
N TYR A 32 3.60 -3.11 -3.17
CA TYR A 32 3.82 -4.20 -4.12
C TYR A 32 4.80 -5.22 -3.56
N LEU A 33 5.99 -4.75 -3.16
CA LEU A 33 7.02 -5.59 -2.53
C LEU A 33 6.50 -6.24 -1.23
N GLY A 34 5.75 -5.49 -0.42
CA GLY A 34 5.13 -6.02 0.80
C GLY A 34 4.09 -7.10 0.52
N SER A 35 3.33 -7.00 -0.58
CA SER A 35 2.37 -8.02 -0.97
C SER A 35 3.00 -9.29 -1.51
N GLU A 36 4.03 -9.15 -2.35
CA GLU A 36 4.79 -10.28 -2.91
C GLU A 36 5.52 -11.04 -1.80
N LEU A 37 6.22 -10.32 -0.91
CA LEU A 37 6.90 -10.90 0.24
C LEU A 37 5.93 -11.61 1.20
N ALA A 38 4.73 -11.07 1.39
CA ALA A 38 3.71 -11.70 2.24
C ALA A 38 3.17 -12.99 1.61
N GLU A 39 3.03 -13.03 0.28
CA GLU A 39 2.59 -14.22 -0.44
C GLU A 39 3.66 -15.33 -0.40
N GLU A 40 4.92 -14.99 -0.64
CA GLU A 40 6.04 -15.91 -0.50
C GLU A 40 6.18 -16.41 0.94
N ALA A 41 6.08 -15.53 1.94
CA ALA A 41 6.11 -15.92 3.35
C ALA A 41 4.98 -16.91 3.68
N ALA A 42 3.77 -16.70 3.15
CA ALA A 42 2.65 -17.63 3.32
C ALA A 42 2.88 -18.97 2.60
N ALA A 43 3.57 -18.98 1.45
CA ALA A 43 3.96 -20.21 0.76
C ALA A 43 5.01 -21.00 1.58
N VAL A 44 6.01 -20.32 2.14
CA VAL A 44 7.02 -20.92 3.03
C VAL A 44 6.36 -21.49 4.29
N GLY A 45 5.42 -20.76 4.90
CA GLY A 45 4.67 -21.23 6.06
C GLY A 45 3.88 -22.52 5.77
N ARG A 46 3.28 -22.64 4.59
CA ARG A 46 2.58 -23.85 4.13
C ARG A 46 3.54 -25.01 3.90
N ALA A 47 4.66 -24.79 3.23
CA ALA A 47 5.66 -25.83 2.99
C ALA A 47 6.24 -26.41 4.29
N ILE A 48 6.45 -25.57 5.31
CA ILE A 48 6.90 -26.03 6.63
C ILE A 48 5.79 -26.78 7.37
N TYR A 49 4.53 -26.38 7.20
CA TYR A 49 3.40 -27.07 7.80
C TYR A 49 3.20 -28.47 7.23
N ASP A 50 3.41 -28.64 5.91
CA ASP A 50 3.28 -29.93 5.20
C ASP A 50 4.47 -30.88 5.47
N LEU A 51 5.59 -30.37 6.01
CA LEU A 51 6.68 -31.21 6.48
C LEU A 51 6.23 -32.02 7.71
N ALA A 52 6.78 -33.22 7.92
CA ALA A 52 6.62 -33.98 9.16
C ALA A 52 7.41 -33.34 10.33
N TRP A 53 7.14 -32.06 10.60
CA TRP A 53 7.86 -31.23 11.58
C TRP A 53 7.79 -31.81 13.00
N TYR A 54 6.77 -32.60 13.29
CA TYR A 54 6.56 -33.30 14.56
C TYR A 54 7.53 -34.48 14.79
N GLU A 55 8.22 -34.97 13.75
CA GLU A 55 9.22 -36.04 13.86
C GLU A 55 10.64 -35.49 14.10
N HIS A 56 10.84 -34.17 13.95
CA HIS A 56 12.13 -33.54 14.17
C HIS A 56 12.43 -33.28 15.66
N PRO A 57 13.72 -33.08 16.02
CA PRO A 57 14.15 -32.69 17.37
C PRO A 57 13.34 -31.53 17.96
N VAL A 58 13.12 -31.57 19.28
CA VAL A 58 12.31 -30.58 20.02
C VAL A 58 12.80 -29.14 19.81
N GLU A 59 14.10 -28.94 19.62
CA GLU A 59 14.66 -27.62 19.31
C GLU A 59 14.13 -27.09 17.96
N LEU A 60 14.16 -27.91 16.91
CA LEU A 60 13.66 -27.56 15.57
C LEU A 60 12.15 -27.34 15.54
N GLN A 61 11.38 -28.13 16.29
CA GLN A 61 9.93 -27.95 16.43
C GLN A 61 9.55 -26.56 16.93
N ARG A 62 10.34 -26.01 17.86
CA ARG A 62 10.11 -24.66 18.39
C ARG A 62 10.35 -23.59 17.31
N TYR A 63 11.36 -23.77 16.46
CA TYR A 63 11.61 -22.88 15.33
C TYR A 63 10.52 -22.95 14.27
N TYR A 64 10.07 -24.15 13.87
CA TYR A 64 8.99 -24.29 12.90
C TYR A 64 7.70 -23.62 13.36
N ARG A 65 7.35 -23.77 14.64
CA ARG A 65 6.18 -23.12 15.23
C ARG A 65 6.27 -21.59 15.16
N LEU A 66 7.44 -21.01 15.44
CA LEU A 66 7.66 -19.57 15.32
C LEU A 66 7.54 -19.09 13.87
N ILE A 67 8.06 -19.85 12.91
CA ILE A 67 7.97 -19.51 11.48
C ILE A 67 6.52 -19.57 10.99
N ILE A 68 5.78 -20.63 11.33
CA ILE A 68 4.34 -20.75 10.99
C ILE A 68 3.55 -19.59 11.60
N GLN A 69 3.80 -19.25 12.87
CA GLN A 69 3.10 -18.14 13.53
C GLN A 69 3.43 -16.77 12.92
N ARG A 70 4.66 -16.57 12.42
CA ARG A 70 5.07 -15.34 11.75
C ARG A 70 4.49 -15.22 10.34
N THR A 71 4.46 -16.31 9.59
CA THR A 71 3.95 -16.35 8.20
C THR A 71 2.42 -16.24 8.14
N GLN A 72 1.72 -16.69 9.18
CA GLN A 72 0.26 -16.51 9.31
C GLN A 72 -0.17 -15.07 9.64
N ARG A 73 0.75 -14.21 10.08
CA ARG A 73 0.45 -12.78 10.25
C ARG A 73 0.75 -12.08 8.94
N PRO A 74 -0.28 -11.69 8.15
CA PRO A 74 -0.03 -10.92 6.95
C PRO A 74 0.60 -9.60 7.36
N THR A 75 1.91 -9.47 7.15
CA THR A 75 2.62 -8.19 7.21
C THR A 75 2.29 -7.42 5.94
N GLY A 76 1.02 -7.08 5.76
CA GLY A 76 0.67 -5.99 4.87
C GLY A 76 1.28 -4.73 5.47
N ILE A 77 2.20 -4.09 4.75
CA ILE A 77 2.74 -2.78 5.12
C ILE A 77 1.54 -1.83 5.15
N THR A 78 0.96 -1.69 6.34
CA THR A 78 -0.25 -0.91 6.56
C THR A 78 0.23 0.51 6.78
N GLY A 79 0.11 1.35 5.76
CA GLY A 79 0.31 2.79 5.93
C GLY A 79 -0.63 3.28 7.04
N ALA A 80 -0.06 3.64 8.19
CA ALA A 80 -0.74 4.28 9.31
C ALA A 80 -1.97 3.54 9.91
N LYS A 81 -2.07 2.20 9.81
CA LYS A 81 -3.17 1.40 10.42
C LYS A 81 -4.59 1.82 10.00
N LEU A 82 -4.73 2.70 9.00
CA LEU A 82 -5.99 3.30 8.58
C LEU A 82 -6.39 2.87 7.17
N PHE A 83 -5.44 2.59 6.28
CA PHE A 83 -5.75 2.14 4.93
C PHE A 83 -4.71 1.16 4.40
N ILE A 84 -5.16 -0.02 3.99
CA ILE A 84 -4.38 -0.88 3.10
C ILE A 84 -4.33 -0.11 1.78
N VAL A 85 -3.16 0.45 1.44
CA VAL A 85 -2.90 1.04 0.13
C VAL A 85 -2.81 -0.12 -0.86
N ARG A 86 -3.98 -0.62 -1.23
CA ARG A 86 -4.16 -1.58 -2.31
C ARG A 86 -4.54 -0.78 -3.53
N ARG A 87 -4.08 -1.20 -4.71
CA ARG A 87 -4.47 -0.60 -6.01
C ARG A 87 -5.99 -0.38 -6.12
N THR A 88 -6.78 -1.27 -5.50
CA THR A 88 -8.23 -1.21 -5.43
C THR A 88 -8.78 -0.02 -4.62
N THR A 89 -8.12 0.35 -3.52
CA THR A 89 -8.57 1.44 -2.64
C THR A 89 -8.29 2.81 -3.26
N PHE A 90 -7.17 2.94 -3.99
CA PHE A 90 -6.88 4.15 -4.76
C PHE A 90 -7.85 4.30 -5.94
N ALA A 91 -8.13 3.21 -6.66
CA ALA A 91 -9.10 3.21 -7.75
C ALA A 91 -10.51 3.59 -7.27
N SER A 92 -10.96 3.07 -6.12
CA SER A 92 -12.25 3.43 -5.56
C SER A 92 -12.32 4.89 -5.08
N MET A 93 -11.23 5.42 -4.52
CA MET A 93 -11.12 6.85 -4.21
C MET A 93 -11.25 7.71 -5.47
N MET A 94 -10.56 7.34 -6.55
CA MET A 94 -10.60 8.05 -7.83
C MET A 94 -12.00 8.02 -8.45
N GLN A 95 -12.68 6.86 -8.37
CA GLN A 95 -14.06 6.69 -8.83
C GLN A 95 -15.06 7.52 -8.01
N MET A 96 -14.87 7.63 -6.70
CA MET A 96 -15.66 8.53 -5.85
C MET A 96 -15.44 9.99 -6.22
N SER A 97 -14.20 10.44 -6.36
CA SER A 97 -13.89 11.81 -6.78
C SER A 97 -14.51 12.15 -8.14
N TYR A 98 -14.46 11.22 -9.10
CA TYR A 98 -15.10 11.40 -10.41
C TYR A 98 -16.63 11.46 -10.30
N SER A 99 -17.23 10.62 -9.45
CA SER A 99 -18.68 10.66 -9.19
C SER A 99 -19.09 12.00 -8.57
N TYR A 100 -18.34 12.51 -7.60
CA TYR A 100 -18.61 13.83 -7.02
C TYR A 100 -18.51 14.95 -8.06
N TYR A 101 -17.49 14.91 -8.92
CA TYR A 101 -17.34 15.87 -10.02
C TYR A 101 -18.53 15.80 -10.99
N LEU A 102 -18.96 14.60 -11.38
CA LEU A 102 -20.12 14.42 -12.26
C LEU A 102 -21.41 14.96 -11.64
N VAL A 103 -21.66 14.66 -10.36
CA VAL A 103 -22.84 15.17 -9.64
C VAL A 103 -22.81 16.69 -9.57
N LEU A 104 -21.67 17.29 -9.23
CA LEU A 104 -21.53 18.74 -9.19
C LEU A 104 -21.77 19.37 -10.56
N LYS A 105 -21.25 18.76 -11.63
CA LYS A 105 -21.47 19.21 -13.00
C LYS A 105 -22.93 19.11 -13.43
N ASP A 106 -23.63 18.04 -13.05
CA ASP A 106 -25.07 17.86 -13.35
C ASP A 106 -25.92 18.91 -12.62
N VAL A 107 -25.61 19.19 -11.36
CA VAL A 107 -26.28 20.25 -10.58
C VAL A 107 -26.03 21.63 -11.21
N LEU A 108 -24.80 21.91 -11.64
CA LEU A 108 -24.45 23.19 -12.28
C LEU A 108 -25.11 23.35 -13.66
N ASN A 109 -25.26 22.28 -14.44
CA ASN A 109 -25.91 22.31 -15.76
C ASN A 109 -27.45 22.42 -15.69
N LYS A 110 -28.05 22.08 -14.54
CA LYS A 110 -29.50 22.23 -14.29
C LYS A 110 -29.90 23.60 -13.74
N LEU A 111 -28.91 24.43 -13.37
CA LEU A 111 -29.07 25.85 -13.03
C LEU A 111 -28.97 26.70 -14.30
#